data_AF-A0A7J0ELJ6-F1
#
_entry.id   AF-A0A7J0ELJ6-F1
#
_cell.length_a   1.000
_cell.length_b   1.000
_cell.length_c   1.000
_cell.angle_alpha   90.00
_cell.angle_beta   90.00
_cell.angle_gamma   90.00
#
_symmetry.space_group_name_H-M   'P 1'
#
loop_
_entity.id
_entity.type
_entity.pdbx_description
1 polymer ?
#
loop_
_entity_poly.entity_id
_entity_poly.type
_entity_poly.pdbx_seq_one_letter_code
_entity_poly.pdbx_strand_id
1 'polypeptide(L)'
;MLNFLWQILELKEGEPEYVLQELIHGGRGCRGKYSPVVRFHIQLLSLIQEDLGEKSTVISAKDGKNSWLHVLQNCVSRSQCMFQNLKLEQFGWEADDYESLDSSKRLRLLNLLCDEFLCTAKTRSWIDDQNSKFVGEVKEAKERVLAAKHKEKQLKQKMQDEVAKAIIAKNGEPLSISEHEAIVSEIKTEAAQAHSEMLESKGMVPKGKQRSDAIRTEPIILDVNGHTCWRLRGYSDESKLLLQDVGSFDAVGSDEKWFTYDVEQEKQMEKYIIALRKRRRRSEKITEIHSSESSIPDLNSVYIPSSPVRAIKDVTDLTCS
;
A
#
# COMPACT_ATOMS: atom_id res chain seq x y z
N MET A 1 5.52 -8.63 2.29
CA MET A 1 6.45 -8.09 3.32
C MET A 1 7.83 -8.76 3.28
N LEU A 2 7.94 -10.10 3.21
CA LEU A 2 9.24 -10.80 3.17
C LEU A 2 10.09 -10.45 1.92
N ASN A 3 9.46 -10.32 0.73
CA ASN A 3 10.15 -9.91 -0.51
C ASN A 3 10.74 -8.48 -0.47
N PHE A 4 10.25 -7.64 0.45
CA PHE A 4 10.72 -6.28 0.61
C PHE A 4 12.01 -6.23 1.46
N LEU A 5 12.00 -6.91 2.61
CA LEU A 5 13.18 -7.05 3.47
C LEU A 5 14.33 -7.73 2.71
N TRP A 6 13.99 -8.70 1.87
CA TRP A 6 14.90 -9.37 0.95
C TRP A 6 15.74 -8.42 0.10
N GLN A 7 15.08 -7.45 -0.57
CA GLN A 7 15.74 -6.58 -1.54
C GLN A 7 16.69 -5.60 -0.87
N ILE A 8 16.35 -5.12 0.34
CA ILE A 8 17.19 -4.19 1.09
C ILE A 8 18.39 -4.90 1.73
N LEU A 9 18.22 -6.16 2.13
CA LEU A 9 19.26 -6.98 2.76
C LEU A 9 20.14 -7.75 1.75
N GLU A 10 19.84 -7.64 0.44
CA GLU A 10 20.59 -8.29 -0.64
C GLU A 10 20.78 -9.81 -0.44
N LEU A 11 19.76 -10.49 0.11
CA LEU A 11 19.82 -11.93 0.37
C LEU A 11 19.83 -12.74 -0.94
N LYS A 12 20.45 -13.93 -0.91
CA LYS A 12 20.44 -14.87 -2.04
C LYS A 12 19.24 -15.79 -2.01
N GLU A 13 18.76 -16.21 -3.20
CA GLU A 13 17.60 -17.08 -3.37
C GLU A 13 17.66 -18.31 -2.42
N GLY A 14 16.62 -18.53 -1.62
CA GLY A 14 16.56 -19.61 -0.63
C GLY A 14 17.16 -19.34 0.75
N GLU A 15 17.91 -18.25 0.96
CA GLU A 15 18.52 -17.93 2.27
C GLU A 15 17.51 -17.68 3.39
N PRO A 16 16.47 -16.83 3.24
CA PRO A 16 15.50 -16.62 4.31
C PRO A 16 14.58 -17.81 4.54
N GLU A 17 14.28 -18.64 3.54
CA GLU A 17 13.60 -19.92 3.76
C GLU A 17 14.43 -20.81 4.68
N TYR A 18 15.75 -20.83 4.48
CA TYR A 18 16.67 -21.58 5.32
C TYR A 18 16.75 -21.01 6.75
N VAL A 19 16.77 -19.68 6.90
CA VAL A 19 16.70 -18.99 8.20
C VAL A 19 15.39 -19.32 8.93
N LEU A 20 14.26 -19.29 8.24
CA LEU A 20 12.94 -19.62 8.82
C LEU A 20 12.85 -21.09 9.20
N GLN A 21 13.36 -22.00 8.35
CA GLN A 21 13.40 -23.42 8.68
C GLN A 21 14.26 -23.69 9.92
N GLU A 22 15.41 -23.03 10.06
CA GLU A 22 16.27 -23.16 11.23
C GLU A 22 15.62 -22.58 12.50
N LEU A 23 14.90 -21.45 12.38
CA LEU A 23 14.13 -20.87 13.48
C LEU A 23 13.03 -21.80 13.99
N ILE A 24 12.33 -22.49 13.07
CA ILE A 24 11.21 -23.37 13.42
C ILE A 24 11.70 -24.70 13.99
N HIS A 25 12.63 -25.37 13.30
CA HIS A 25 13.02 -26.74 13.60
C HIS A 25 14.16 -26.84 14.64
N GLY A 26 14.77 -25.70 15.00
CA GLY A 26 15.96 -25.66 15.82
C GLY A 26 17.21 -26.04 15.02
N GLY A 27 18.30 -25.29 15.23
CA GLY A 27 19.57 -25.57 14.57
C GLY A 27 20.18 -26.88 15.07
N ARG A 28 20.65 -27.74 14.15
CA ARG A 28 21.66 -28.75 14.52
C ARG A 28 23.00 -28.02 14.61
N GLY A 29 23.48 -27.80 15.82
CA GLY A 29 24.71 -27.06 16.08
C GLY A 29 25.90 -27.59 15.25
N CYS A 30 26.25 -26.89 14.18
CA CYS A 30 27.48 -27.12 13.44
C CYS A 30 28.60 -26.37 14.15
N ARG A 31 29.43 -27.09 14.92
CA ARG A 31 30.60 -26.53 15.61
C ARG A 31 31.47 -25.72 14.63
N GLY A 32 31.58 -24.42 14.87
CA GLY A 32 32.61 -23.55 14.29
C GLY A 32 32.17 -22.56 13.21
N LYS A 33 30.91 -22.56 12.73
CA LYS A 33 30.39 -21.53 11.81
C LYS A 33 29.07 -20.97 12.35
N TYR A 34 28.86 -19.66 12.22
CA TYR A 34 27.59 -19.04 12.64
C TYR A 34 26.42 -19.70 11.95
N SER A 35 25.42 -20.03 12.76
CA SER A 35 24.06 -20.31 12.34
C SER A 35 23.59 -19.26 11.32
N PRO A 36 22.95 -19.66 10.20
CA PRO A 36 22.28 -18.75 9.28
C PRO A 36 21.40 -17.71 9.98
N VAL A 37 20.65 -18.12 11.01
CA VAL A 37 19.86 -17.20 11.84
C VAL A 37 20.72 -16.15 12.50
N VAL A 38 21.84 -16.55 13.12
CA VAL A 38 22.78 -15.61 13.78
C VAL A 38 23.38 -14.65 12.77
N ARG A 39 23.77 -15.12 11.57
CA ARG A 39 24.27 -14.23 10.51
C ARG A 39 23.22 -13.22 10.08
N PHE A 40 21.97 -13.66 9.95
CA PHE A 40 20.87 -12.79 9.60
C PHE A 40 20.62 -11.72 10.69
N HIS A 41 20.69 -12.10 11.97
CA HIS A 41 20.59 -11.15 13.08
C HIS A 41 21.73 -10.12 13.05
N ILE A 42 22.97 -10.56 12.79
CA ILE A 42 24.13 -9.67 12.64
C ILE A 42 23.92 -8.67 11.50
N GLN A 43 23.38 -9.10 10.36
CA GLN A 43 23.08 -8.22 9.23
C GLN A 43 22.06 -7.13 9.60
N LEU A 44 20.95 -7.52 10.25
CA LEU A 44 19.94 -6.57 10.74
C LEU A 44 20.54 -5.58 11.73
N LEU A 45 21.25 -6.07 12.74
CA LEU A 45 21.90 -5.24 13.77
C LEU A 45 22.91 -4.26 13.17
N SER A 46 23.67 -4.68 12.16
CA SER A 46 24.66 -3.81 11.50
C SER A 46 23.99 -2.60 10.86
N LEU A 47 22.86 -2.80 10.19
CA LEU A 47 22.10 -1.72 9.55
C LEU A 47 21.39 -0.82 10.57
N ILE A 48 20.88 -1.41 11.66
CA ILE A 48 20.30 -0.65 12.78
C ILE A 48 21.37 0.24 13.42
N GLN A 49 22.57 -0.29 13.72
CA GLN A 49 23.66 0.51 14.31
C GLN A 49 24.14 1.63 13.40
N GLU A 50 24.25 1.37 12.09
CA GLU A 50 24.62 2.38 11.10
C GLU A 50 23.64 3.56 11.13
N ASP A 51 22.34 3.29 11.21
CA ASP A 51 21.29 4.31 11.29
C ASP A 51 21.39 5.18 12.56
N LEU A 52 21.89 4.59 13.64
CA LEU A 52 22.06 5.24 14.93
C LEU A 52 23.30 6.13 15.03
N GLY A 53 24.12 6.18 13.97
CA GLY A 53 25.38 6.91 13.97
C GLY A 53 26.42 6.30 14.93
N GLU A 54 26.20 5.06 15.39
CA GLU A 54 27.19 4.33 16.16
C GLU A 54 28.38 4.02 15.22
N LYS A 55 29.61 4.28 15.68
CA LYS A 55 30.80 4.01 14.86
C LYS A 55 30.75 2.54 14.42
N SER A 56 30.76 2.32 13.11
CA SER A 56 30.76 1.01 12.44
C SER A 56 31.92 0.14 12.94
N THR A 57 31.76 -0.45 14.12
CA THR A 57 32.58 -1.55 14.57
C THR A 57 31.97 -2.78 13.96
N VAL A 58 32.75 -3.47 13.12
CA VAL A 58 32.37 -4.78 12.59
C VAL A 58 31.88 -5.63 13.76
N ILE A 59 30.60 -5.98 13.72
CA ILE A 59 29.99 -6.84 14.74
C ILE A 59 30.75 -8.16 14.69
N SER A 60 31.53 -8.40 15.74
CA SER A 60 32.23 -9.65 15.92
C SER A 60 31.25 -10.64 16.53
N ALA A 61 31.47 -11.91 16.27
CA ALA A 61 30.70 -12.95 16.96
C ALA A 61 31.57 -13.86 17.83
N LYS A 62 32.71 -13.31 18.26
CA LYS A 62 33.43 -13.72 19.48
C LYS A 62 33.05 -12.82 20.65
N ASP A 63 33.17 -13.35 21.86
CA ASP A 63 32.94 -12.63 23.10
C ASP A 63 33.79 -11.36 23.23
N GLY A 64 33.16 -10.31 23.77
CA GLY A 64 33.74 -8.97 23.89
C GLY A 64 32.71 -7.88 23.63
N LYS A 65 33.06 -6.61 23.88
CA LYS A 65 32.12 -5.47 23.79
C LYS A 65 31.46 -5.28 22.41
N ASN A 66 32.09 -5.78 21.35
CA ASN A 66 31.56 -5.72 19.98
C ASN A 66 30.91 -7.05 19.55
N SER A 67 30.58 -7.92 20.51
CA SER A 67 29.81 -9.14 20.26
C SER A 67 28.41 -8.78 19.79
N TRP A 68 27.91 -9.50 18.78
CA TRP A 68 26.54 -9.35 18.28
C TRP A 68 25.48 -9.48 19.39
N LEU A 69 25.74 -10.27 20.43
CA LEU A 69 24.84 -10.41 21.58
C LEU A 69 24.80 -9.15 22.44
N HIS A 70 25.92 -8.46 22.64
CA HIS A 70 25.93 -7.19 23.36
C HIS A 70 25.26 -6.07 22.55
N VAL A 71 25.48 -6.06 21.23
CA VAL A 71 24.78 -5.12 20.33
C VAL A 71 23.28 -5.37 20.34
N LEU A 72 22.88 -6.64 20.30
CA LEU A 72 21.49 -7.07 20.45
C LEU A 72 20.92 -6.64 21.80
N GLN A 73 21.64 -6.87 22.90
CA GLN A 73 21.23 -6.45 24.23
C GLN A 73 20.96 -4.94 24.30
N ASN A 74 21.86 -4.14 23.72
CA ASN A 74 21.71 -2.69 23.65
C ASN A 74 20.46 -2.31 22.83
N CYS A 75 20.26 -2.95 21.67
CA CYS A 75 19.07 -2.75 20.83
C CYS A 75 17.77 -3.06 21.59
N VAL A 76 17.68 -4.23 22.23
CA VAL A 76 16.48 -4.65 22.99
C VAL A 76 16.26 -3.76 24.21
N SER A 77 17.31 -3.30 24.90
CA SER A 77 17.20 -2.41 26.07
C SER A 77 16.62 -1.04 25.72
N ARG A 78 16.83 -0.57 24.48
CA ARG A 78 16.24 0.68 23.98
C ARG A 78 14.76 0.53 23.63
N SER A 79 14.34 -0.67 23.24
CA SER A 79 12.97 -1.02 22.89
C SER A 79 12.16 -1.42 24.15
N GLN A 80 12.05 -0.48 25.09
CA GLN A 80 11.61 -0.70 26.48
C GLN A 80 10.23 -1.40 26.60
N CYS A 81 9.35 -1.24 25.61
CA CYS A 81 8.04 -1.90 25.55
C CYS A 81 8.12 -3.40 25.23
N MET A 82 9.12 -3.84 24.47
CA MET A 82 9.27 -5.24 24.06
C MET A 82 10.18 -6.02 25.02
N PHE A 83 11.14 -5.36 25.66
CA PHE A 83 12.02 -5.97 26.67
C PHE A 83 11.24 -6.69 27.78
N GLN A 84 10.20 -6.03 28.31
CA GLN A 84 9.32 -6.57 29.36
C GLN A 84 8.42 -7.71 28.86
N ASN A 85 7.84 -7.56 27.66
CA ASN A 85 6.95 -8.55 27.05
C ASN A 85 7.66 -9.86 26.67
N LEU A 86 8.96 -9.78 26.39
CA LEU A 86 9.78 -10.93 26.02
C LEU A 86 10.39 -11.65 27.22
N LYS A 87 10.23 -11.11 28.45
CA LYS A 87 10.88 -11.61 29.68
C LYS A 87 12.39 -11.84 29.49
N LEU A 88 13.03 -10.99 28.68
CA LEU A 88 14.47 -11.07 28.41
C LEU A 88 15.32 -10.55 29.57
N GLU A 89 14.69 -10.02 30.62
CA GLU A 89 15.34 -9.67 31.90
C GLU A 89 16.14 -10.83 32.52
N GLN A 90 15.72 -12.08 32.27
CA GLN A 90 16.37 -13.29 32.80
C GLN A 90 17.41 -13.89 31.85
N PHE A 91 17.62 -13.26 30.69
CA PHE A 91 18.55 -13.75 29.69
C PHE A 91 19.98 -13.37 30.08
N GLY A 92 20.90 -14.34 30.16
CA GLY A 92 22.29 -14.12 30.61
C GLY A 92 23.17 -13.38 29.59
N TRP A 93 22.70 -13.20 28.36
CA TRP A 93 23.40 -12.53 27.25
C TRP A 93 24.77 -13.13 26.89
N GLU A 94 25.02 -14.38 27.29
CA GLU A 94 26.20 -15.16 26.93
C GLU A 94 25.97 -15.94 25.61
N ALA A 95 27.05 -16.34 24.93
CA ALA A 95 26.97 -17.03 23.64
C ALA A 95 26.14 -18.32 23.68
N ASP A 96 26.25 -19.08 24.76
CA ASP A 96 25.52 -20.33 24.98
C ASP A 96 24.02 -20.08 25.29
N ASP A 97 23.67 -18.89 25.80
CA ASP A 97 22.29 -18.57 26.16
C ASP A 97 21.40 -18.45 24.92
N TYR A 98 21.92 -17.92 23.81
CA TYR A 98 21.14 -17.83 22.57
C TYR A 98 20.76 -19.21 22.04
N GLU A 99 21.68 -20.17 22.12
CA GLU A 99 21.39 -21.54 21.68
C GLU A 99 20.38 -22.24 22.59
N SER A 100 20.28 -21.83 23.85
CA SER A 100 19.26 -22.32 24.78
C SER A 100 17.85 -21.79 24.50
N LEU A 101 17.69 -20.76 23.65
CA LEU A 101 16.38 -20.19 23.33
C LEU A 101 15.53 -21.18 22.54
N ASP A 102 14.28 -21.33 22.97
CA ASP A 102 13.26 -22.01 22.19
C ASP A 102 12.89 -21.24 20.91
N SER A 103 12.29 -21.93 19.94
CA SER A 103 11.89 -21.35 18.65
C SER A 103 10.98 -20.12 18.79
N SER A 104 10.12 -20.08 19.81
CA SER A 104 9.20 -18.96 20.05
C SER A 104 9.96 -17.71 20.48
N LYS A 105 10.94 -17.83 21.39
CA LYS A 105 11.79 -16.71 21.81
C LYS A 105 12.67 -16.22 20.67
N ARG A 106 13.25 -17.12 19.87
CA ARG A 106 14.05 -16.76 18.69
C ARG A 106 13.22 -16.00 17.64
N LEU A 107 11.99 -16.44 17.36
CA LEU A 107 11.08 -15.75 16.45
C LEU A 107 10.67 -14.37 16.96
N ARG A 108 10.38 -14.26 18.26
CA ARG A 108 10.05 -12.97 18.87
C ARG A 108 11.21 -11.97 18.80
N LEU A 109 12.43 -12.43 19.03
CA LEU A 109 13.64 -11.62 18.87
C LEU A 109 13.82 -11.15 17.42
N LEU A 110 13.60 -12.05 16.46
CA LEU A 110 13.65 -11.69 15.05
C LEU A 110 12.62 -10.61 14.71
N ASN A 111 11.37 -10.74 15.19
CA ASN A 111 10.33 -9.73 14.94
C ASN A 111 10.74 -8.36 15.47
N LEU A 112 11.31 -8.30 16.68
CA LEU A 112 11.83 -7.06 17.25
C LEU A 112 12.90 -6.44 16.35
N LEU A 113 13.86 -7.24 15.89
CA LEU A 113 14.91 -6.74 14.99
C LEU A 113 14.36 -6.26 13.65
N CYS A 114 13.36 -6.95 13.10
CA CYS A 114 12.66 -6.51 11.92
C CYS A 114 11.97 -5.15 12.16
N ASP A 115 11.28 -4.97 13.29
CA ASP A 115 10.59 -3.71 13.61
C ASP A 115 11.57 -2.54 13.75
N GLU A 116 12.68 -2.74 14.46
CA GLU A 116 13.75 -1.73 14.58
C GLU A 116 14.40 -1.44 13.21
N PHE A 117 14.64 -2.48 12.41
CA PHE A 117 15.19 -2.32 11.06
C PHE A 117 14.25 -1.56 10.11
N LEU A 118 12.94 -1.82 10.19
CA LEU A 118 11.89 -1.09 9.47
C LEU A 118 11.87 0.39 9.86
N CYS A 119 12.32 0.71 11.07
CA CYS A 119 12.46 2.05 11.60
C CYS A 119 13.78 2.75 11.23
N THR A 120 14.63 2.17 10.39
CA THR A 120 15.85 2.85 9.92
C THR A 120 15.56 3.86 8.81
N ALA A 121 16.33 4.95 8.74
CA ALA A 121 16.23 5.96 7.69
C ALA A 121 16.45 5.35 6.30
N LYS A 122 17.40 4.41 6.16
CA LYS A 122 17.65 3.69 4.89
C LYS A 122 16.41 2.96 4.39
N THR A 123 15.70 2.28 5.30
CA THR A 123 14.50 1.54 4.95
C THR A 123 13.34 2.49 4.63
N ARG A 124 13.17 3.56 5.42
CA ARG A 124 12.14 4.59 5.15
C ARG A 124 12.37 5.30 3.81
N SER A 125 13.59 5.75 3.53
CA SER A 125 13.92 6.44 2.28
C SER A 125 13.68 5.54 1.07
N TRP A 126 14.03 4.26 1.17
CA TRP A 126 13.76 3.31 0.10
C TRP A 126 12.25 3.11 -0.12
N ILE A 127 11.44 3.03 0.93
CA ILE A 127 9.96 2.96 0.83
C ILE A 127 9.42 4.20 0.11
N ASP A 128 9.92 5.39 0.48
CA ASP A 128 9.50 6.66 -0.11
C ASP A 128 9.91 6.76 -1.59
N ASP A 129 11.08 6.26 -1.96
CA ASP A 129 11.54 6.18 -3.35
C ASP A 129 10.66 5.25 -4.20
N GLN A 130 10.32 4.06 -3.68
CA GLN A 130 9.43 3.14 -4.37
C GLN A 130 8.02 3.73 -4.53
N ASN A 131 7.51 4.41 -3.51
CA ASN A 131 6.23 5.10 -3.59
C ASN A 131 6.27 6.22 -4.62
N SER A 132 7.35 7.01 -4.66
CA SER A 132 7.53 8.11 -5.62
C SER A 132 7.58 7.62 -7.06
N LYS A 133 8.31 6.52 -7.34
CA LYS A 133 8.34 5.88 -8.66
C LYS A 133 6.95 5.41 -9.08
N PHE A 134 6.25 4.70 -8.20
CA PHE A 134 4.90 4.22 -8.49
C PHE A 134 3.91 5.36 -8.76
N VAL A 135 3.93 6.42 -7.95
CA VAL A 135 3.08 7.60 -8.16
C VAL A 135 3.39 8.28 -9.50
N GLY A 136 4.68 8.39 -9.85
CA GLY A 136 5.13 8.88 -11.15
C GLY A 136 4.59 8.06 -12.33
N GLU A 137 4.77 6.75 -12.30
CA GLU A 137 4.28 5.82 -13.33
C GLU A 137 2.75 5.87 -13.47
N VAL A 138 2.02 5.90 -12.36
CA VAL A 138 0.56 6.03 -12.36
C VAL A 138 0.12 7.37 -12.96
N LYS A 139 0.81 8.46 -12.65
CA LYS A 139 0.51 9.78 -13.20
C LYS A 139 0.75 9.80 -14.71
N GLU A 140 1.90 9.32 -15.15
CA GLU A 140 2.24 9.24 -16.57
C GLU A 140 1.24 8.37 -17.36
N ALA A 141 0.88 7.20 -16.83
CA ALA A 141 -0.09 6.33 -17.48
C ALA A 141 -1.48 7.00 -17.58
N LYS A 142 -1.91 7.76 -16.56
CA LYS A 142 -3.15 8.54 -16.60
C LYS A 142 -3.10 9.66 -17.64
N GLU A 143 -1.98 10.37 -17.75
CA GLU A 143 -1.78 11.43 -18.75
C GLU A 143 -1.85 10.86 -20.17
N ARG A 144 -1.24 9.71 -20.43
CA ARG A 144 -1.35 9.00 -21.72
C ARG A 144 -2.80 8.63 -22.05
N VAL A 145 -3.56 8.12 -21.08
CA VAL A 145 -4.99 7.82 -21.27
C VAL A 145 -5.80 9.08 -21.59
N LEU A 146 -5.52 10.19 -20.91
CA LEU A 146 -6.20 11.47 -21.18
C LEU A 146 -5.86 12.01 -22.57
N ALA A 147 -4.60 11.97 -22.97
CA ALA A 147 -4.16 12.36 -24.31
C ALA A 147 -4.82 11.51 -25.41
N ALA A 148 -4.88 10.18 -25.23
CA ALA A 148 -5.54 9.29 -26.17
C ALA A 148 -7.05 9.56 -26.29
N LYS A 149 -7.74 9.79 -25.17
CA LYS A 149 -9.16 10.21 -25.17
C LYS A 149 -9.38 11.54 -25.89
N HIS A 150 -8.47 12.49 -25.73
CA HIS A 150 -8.56 13.78 -26.42
C HIS A 150 -8.39 13.60 -27.94
N LYS A 151 -7.44 12.76 -28.36
CA LYS A 151 -7.24 12.40 -29.78
C LYS A 151 -8.50 11.76 -30.38
N GLU A 152 -9.15 10.84 -29.66
CA GLU A 152 -10.42 10.22 -30.10
C GLU A 152 -11.53 11.28 -30.32
N LYS A 153 -11.67 12.23 -29.39
CA LYS A 153 -12.62 13.35 -29.53
C LYS A 153 -12.29 14.24 -30.73
N GLN A 154 -11.02 14.56 -30.94
CA GLN A 154 -10.59 15.36 -32.09
C GLN A 154 -10.88 14.67 -33.42
N LEU A 155 -10.62 13.35 -33.53
CA LEU A 155 -10.92 12.58 -34.72
C LEU A 155 -12.42 12.55 -35.02
N LYS A 156 -13.25 12.40 -33.97
CA LYS A 156 -14.71 12.49 -34.11
C LYS A 156 -15.18 13.86 -34.61
N GLN A 157 -14.57 14.95 -34.12
CA GLN A 157 -14.87 16.30 -34.58
C GLN A 157 -14.43 16.50 -36.04
N LYS A 158 -13.20 16.08 -36.38
CA LYS A 158 -12.67 16.13 -37.75
C LYS A 158 -13.58 15.42 -38.75
N MET A 159 -14.13 14.26 -38.37
CA MET A 159 -15.13 13.56 -39.19
C MET A 159 -16.36 14.42 -39.48
N GLN A 160 -16.91 15.11 -38.47
CA GLN A 160 -18.06 15.99 -38.65
C GLN A 160 -17.72 17.19 -39.53
N ASP A 161 -16.54 17.78 -39.32
CA ASP A 161 -16.08 18.96 -40.06
C ASP A 161 -15.82 18.66 -41.54
N GLU A 162 -15.25 17.49 -41.85
CA GLU A 162 -15.01 17.07 -43.24
C GLU A 162 -16.30 16.74 -43.99
N VAL A 163 -17.26 16.08 -43.32
CA VAL A 163 -18.60 15.86 -43.88
C VAL A 163 -19.29 17.20 -44.14
N ALA A 164 -19.23 18.15 -43.20
CA ALA A 164 -19.81 19.48 -43.39
C ALA A 164 -19.15 20.24 -44.54
N LYS A 165 -17.81 20.22 -44.64
CA LYS A 165 -17.06 20.85 -45.76
C LYS A 165 -17.45 20.27 -47.11
N ALA A 166 -17.61 18.95 -47.21
CA ALA A 166 -18.00 18.29 -48.45
C ALA A 166 -19.43 18.67 -48.88
N ILE A 167 -20.37 18.81 -47.94
CA ILE A 167 -21.72 19.31 -48.22
C ILE A 167 -21.68 20.76 -48.73
N ILE A 168 -20.88 21.63 -48.10
CA ILE A 168 -20.73 23.03 -48.53
C ILE A 168 -20.14 23.11 -49.94
N ALA A 169 -19.11 22.31 -50.25
CA ALA A 169 -18.49 22.26 -51.57
C ALA A 169 -19.47 21.77 -52.66
N LYS A 170 -20.48 20.99 -52.28
CA LYS A 170 -21.57 20.53 -53.15
C LYS A 170 -22.75 21.51 -53.20
N ASN A 171 -22.53 22.79 -52.86
CA ASN A 171 -23.55 23.84 -52.80
C ASN A 171 -24.72 23.52 -51.86
N GLY A 172 -24.49 22.71 -50.82
CA GLY A 172 -25.53 22.29 -49.87
C GLY A 172 -26.32 21.06 -50.30
N GLU A 173 -26.01 20.42 -51.43
CA GLU A 173 -26.62 19.13 -51.78
C GLU A 173 -26.15 18.00 -50.84
N PRO A 174 -27.05 17.06 -50.49
CA PRO A 174 -26.67 15.87 -49.73
C PRO A 174 -25.58 15.06 -50.45
N LEU A 175 -24.62 14.56 -49.66
CA LEU A 175 -23.63 13.60 -50.16
C LEU A 175 -24.31 12.28 -50.54
N SER A 176 -23.82 11.64 -51.60
CA SER A 176 -24.19 10.26 -51.90
C SER A 176 -23.62 9.31 -50.84
N ILE A 177 -24.20 8.11 -50.71
CA ILE A 177 -23.78 7.11 -49.73
C ILE A 177 -22.29 6.76 -49.90
N SER A 178 -21.82 6.64 -51.15
CA SER A 178 -20.42 6.33 -51.47
C SER A 178 -19.45 7.44 -51.08
N GLU A 179 -19.80 8.71 -51.32
CA GLU A 179 -18.96 9.86 -50.96
C GLU A 179 -18.83 10.01 -49.44
N HIS A 180 -19.96 9.84 -48.74
CA HIS A 180 -19.99 9.84 -47.28
C HIS A 180 -19.19 8.66 -46.70
N GLU A 181 -19.33 7.46 -47.27
CA GLU A 181 -18.64 6.25 -46.80
C GLU A 181 -17.12 6.32 -47.02
N ALA A 182 -16.65 6.97 -48.09
CA ALA A 182 -15.22 7.20 -48.33
C ALA A 182 -14.59 8.09 -47.23
N ILE A 183 -15.21 9.24 -46.93
CA ILE A 183 -14.74 10.18 -45.89
C ILE A 183 -14.79 9.52 -44.50
N VAL A 184 -15.88 8.80 -44.21
CA VAL A 184 -16.04 8.14 -42.91
C VAL A 184 -15.08 6.96 -42.73
N SER A 185 -14.80 6.19 -43.78
CA SER A 185 -13.96 4.98 -43.67
C SER A 185 -12.51 5.31 -43.30
N GLU A 186 -11.93 6.37 -43.88
CA GLU A 186 -10.56 6.79 -43.59
C GLU A 186 -10.40 7.27 -42.14
N ILE A 187 -11.34 8.07 -41.64
CA ILE A 187 -11.27 8.60 -40.26
C ILE A 187 -11.63 7.51 -39.24
N LYS A 188 -12.49 6.55 -39.61
CA LYS A 188 -12.89 5.45 -38.73
C LYS A 188 -11.76 4.46 -38.47
N THR A 189 -10.86 4.22 -39.42
CA THR A 189 -9.67 3.39 -39.19
C THR A 189 -8.69 4.08 -38.23
N GLU A 190 -8.43 5.37 -38.42
CA GLU A 190 -7.59 6.17 -37.51
C GLU A 190 -8.19 6.25 -36.09
N ALA A 191 -9.52 6.41 -35.98
CA ALA A 191 -10.22 6.40 -34.70
C ALA A 191 -10.19 5.02 -34.02
N ALA A 192 -10.34 3.93 -34.78
CA ALA A 192 -10.21 2.57 -34.24
C ALA A 192 -8.80 2.28 -33.72
N GLN A 193 -7.77 2.76 -34.44
CA GLN A 193 -6.38 2.66 -33.99
C GLN A 193 -6.15 3.45 -32.70
N ALA A 194 -6.58 4.72 -32.65
CA ALA A 194 -6.46 5.56 -31.45
C ALA A 194 -7.23 4.98 -30.24
N HIS A 195 -8.39 4.36 -30.47
CA HIS A 195 -9.15 3.67 -29.44
C HIS A 195 -8.44 2.39 -28.95
N SER A 196 -7.77 1.64 -29.83
CA SER A 196 -6.93 0.51 -29.44
C SER A 196 -5.75 0.94 -28.58
N GLU A 197 -5.00 1.97 -29.00
CA GLU A 197 -3.90 2.57 -28.25
C GLU A 197 -4.36 3.10 -26.87
N MET A 198 -5.57 3.67 -26.79
CA MET A 198 -6.20 4.07 -25.53
C MET A 198 -6.46 2.86 -24.62
N LEU A 199 -7.02 1.78 -25.15
CA LEU A 199 -7.34 0.58 -24.35
C LEU A 199 -6.07 -0.07 -23.80
N GLU A 200 -5.01 -0.15 -24.61
CA GLU A 200 -3.70 -0.62 -24.17
C GLU A 200 -3.11 0.27 -23.08
N SER A 201 -3.08 1.59 -23.31
CA SER A 201 -2.61 2.57 -22.31
C SER A 201 -3.39 2.49 -20.99
N LYS A 202 -4.70 2.26 -21.07
CA LYS A 202 -5.57 2.07 -19.89
C LYS A 202 -5.30 0.75 -19.18
N GLY A 203 -4.90 -0.29 -19.93
CA GLY A 203 -4.46 -1.57 -19.39
C GLY A 203 -3.12 -1.48 -18.64
N MET A 204 -2.25 -0.55 -19.05
CA MET A 204 -0.96 -0.28 -18.40
C MET A 204 -1.07 0.51 -17.10
N VAL A 205 -2.21 1.17 -16.82
CA VAL A 205 -2.42 1.86 -15.54
C VAL A 205 -2.44 0.82 -14.41
N PRO A 206 -1.49 0.87 -13.46
CA PRO A 206 -1.44 -0.09 -12.36
C PRO A 206 -2.77 -0.11 -11.61
N LYS A 207 -3.41 -1.28 -11.55
CA LYS A 207 -4.61 -1.45 -10.71
C LYS A 207 -4.16 -1.48 -9.26
N GLY A 208 -5.02 -1.10 -8.31
CA GLY A 208 -4.70 -1.13 -6.87
C GLY A 208 -4.34 -2.50 -6.28
N LYS A 209 -4.36 -3.58 -7.08
CA LYS A 209 -3.85 -4.91 -6.74
C LYS A 209 -2.38 -5.15 -7.18
N GLN A 210 -1.86 -4.35 -8.11
CA GLN A 210 -0.50 -4.43 -8.66
C GLN A 210 0.44 -3.40 -7.99
N ARG A 211 0.14 -3.06 -6.74
CA ARG A 211 0.96 -2.17 -5.92
C ARG A 211 2.07 -3.02 -5.29
N SER A 212 3.31 -2.56 -5.34
CA SER A 212 4.41 -3.23 -4.62
C SER A 212 4.11 -3.27 -3.11
N ASP A 213 4.48 -4.38 -2.45
CA ASP A 213 4.41 -4.55 -0.99
C ASP A 213 5.22 -3.48 -0.23
N ALA A 214 6.20 -2.89 -0.91
CA ALA A 214 7.01 -1.77 -0.42
C ALA A 214 6.19 -0.51 -0.16
N ILE A 215 5.09 -0.34 -0.88
CA ILE A 215 4.36 0.90 -0.87
C ILE A 215 3.39 0.86 0.31
N ARG A 216 3.48 1.88 1.17
CA ARG A 216 2.65 2.03 2.36
C ARG A 216 1.18 1.80 2.01
N THR A 217 0.53 0.94 2.80
CA THR A 217 -0.92 0.73 2.70
C THR A 217 -1.60 2.09 2.78
N GLU A 218 -2.52 2.36 1.86
CA GLU A 218 -3.33 3.57 1.97
C GLU A 218 -4.57 3.28 2.82
N PRO A 219 -4.97 4.23 3.67
CA PRO A 219 -6.23 4.13 4.36
C PRO A 219 -7.39 4.16 3.37
N ILE A 220 -8.41 3.36 3.64
CA ILE A 220 -9.64 3.31 2.84
C ILE A 220 -10.45 4.60 3.01
N ILE A 221 -10.44 5.13 4.23
CA ILE A 221 -11.18 6.31 4.68
C ILE A 221 -10.33 7.03 5.73
N LEU A 222 -10.19 8.35 5.58
CA LEU A 222 -9.85 9.26 6.68
C LEU A 222 -11.14 9.96 7.10
N ASP A 223 -11.53 9.83 8.36
CA ASP A 223 -12.54 10.67 8.99
C ASP A 223 -11.91 12.00 9.42
N VAL A 224 -12.73 13.05 9.47
CA VAL A 224 -12.34 14.40 9.91
C VAL A 224 -11.98 14.41 11.41
N ASN A 225 -12.43 13.41 12.16
CA ASN A 225 -12.22 13.28 13.61
C ASN A 225 -10.97 12.47 14.00
N GLY A 226 -10.03 12.23 13.07
CA GLY A 226 -8.80 11.48 13.36
C GLY A 226 -8.94 9.95 13.32
N HIS A 227 -10.12 9.43 12.93
CA HIS A 227 -10.31 8.00 12.68
C HIS A 227 -9.88 7.61 11.28
N THR A 228 -9.02 6.60 11.18
CA THR A 228 -8.49 6.12 9.92
C THR A 228 -8.82 4.63 9.75
N CYS A 229 -9.50 4.28 8.66
CA CYS A 229 -9.84 2.89 8.39
C CYS A 229 -8.83 2.26 7.42
N TRP A 230 -8.28 1.11 7.78
CA TRP A 230 -7.27 0.38 7.03
C TRP A 230 -7.84 -0.93 6.51
N ARG A 231 -7.47 -1.31 5.27
CA ARG A 231 -7.71 -2.66 4.75
C ARG A 231 -6.38 -3.39 4.71
N LEU A 232 -6.18 -4.31 5.64
CA LEU A 232 -4.99 -5.14 5.62
C LEU A 232 -5.28 -6.42 4.83
N ARG A 233 -4.45 -6.69 3.83
CA ARG A 233 -4.39 -7.99 3.17
C ARG A 233 -3.29 -8.79 3.85
N GLY A 234 -3.66 -9.90 4.47
CA GLY A 234 -2.71 -10.84 5.06
C GLY A 234 -2.20 -11.86 4.05
N TYR A 235 -1.64 -12.96 4.55
CA TYR A 235 -1.29 -14.14 3.75
C TYR A 235 -2.53 -14.87 3.22
N SER A 236 -3.66 -14.80 3.93
CA SER A 236 -4.95 -15.29 3.46
C SER A 236 -5.57 -14.35 2.43
N ASP A 237 -6.38 -14.89 1.52
CA ASP A 237 -7.21 -14.09 0.60
C ASP A 237 -8.24 -13.20 1.34
N GLU A 238 -8.48 -13.49 2.62
CA GLU A 238 -9.29 -12.67 3.51
C GLU A 238 -8.56 -11.38 3.91
N SER A 239 -9.18 -10.23 3.60
CA SER A 239 -8.72 -8.93 4.08
C SER A 239 -9.46 -8.53 5.34
N LYS A 240 -8.75 -8.05 6.37
CA LYS A 240 -9.35 -7.51 7.59
C LYS A 240 -9.44 -6.00 7.57
N LEU A 241 -10.51 -5.46 8.15
CA LEU A 241 -10.66 -4.03 8.38
C LEU A 241 -10.17 -3.66 9.78
N LEU A 242 -9.33 -2.64 9.85
CA LEU A 242 -8.88 -2.05 11.11
C LEU A 242 -9.31 -0.59 11.18
N LEU A 243 -9.62 -0.13 12.39
CA LEU A 243 -9.80 1.28 12.71
C LEU A 243 -8.63 1.72 13.58
N GLN A 244 -7.93 2.75 13.13
CA GLN A 244 -6.95 3.48 13.91
C GLN A 244 -7.60 4.77 14.40
N ASP A 245 -7.60 4.97 15.71
CA ASP A 245 -8.03 6.20 16.36
C ASP A 245 -6.80 6.91 16.88
N VAL A 246 -6.42 8.02 16.23
CA VAL A 246 -5.24 8.81 16.59
C VAL A 246 -5.60 9.89 17.62
N GLY A 247 -6.87 10.00 18.02
CA GLY A 247 -7.35 11.06 18.90
C GLY A 247 -7.31 12.45 18.26
N SER A 248 -7.55 13.48 19.08
CA SER A 248 -7.40 14.88 18.65
C SER A 248 -5.93 15.26 18.57
N PHE A 249 -5.51 15.92 17.48
CA PHE A 249 -4.15 16.42 17.27
C PHE A 249 -3.66 17.41 18.35
N ASP A 250 -4.55 17.93 19.20
CA ASP A 250 -4.25 18.94 20.21
C ASP A 250 -3.75 18.37 21.56
N ALA A 251 -3.71 17.05 21.75
CA ALA A 251 -3.26 16.43 23.00
C ALA A 251 -1.74 16.15 22.99
N VAL A 252 -1.04 16.56 24.05
CA VAL A 252 0.38 16.26 24.29
C VAL A 252 0.51 14.78 24.69
N GLY A 253 0.44 13.90 23.69
CA GLY A 253 0.49 12.44 23.84
C GLY A 253 -0.51 11.78 22.89
N SER A 254 -0.02 10.95 21.96
CA SER A 254 -0.87 10.18 21.06
C SER A 254 -1.33 8.90 21.76
N ASP A 255 -2.54 8.89 22.32
CA ASP A 255 -3.23 7.67 22.77
C ASP A 255 -3.79 6.91 21.56
N GLU A 256 -2.90 6.55 20.64
CA GLU A 256 -3.27 5.83 19.42
C GLU A 256 -3.88 4.47 19.78
N LYS A 257 -5.12 4.24 19.37
CA LYS A 257 -5.86 3.01 19.63
C LYS A 257 -6.21 2.31 18.32
N TRP A 258 -6.00 1.00 18.30
CA TRP A 258 -6.33 0.14 17.17
C TRP A 258 -7.49 -0.77 17.52
N PHE A 259 -8.49 -0.82 16.64
CA PHE A 259 -9.68 -1.65 16.80
C PHE A 259 -9.84 -2.57 15.59
N THR A 260 -10.19 -3.83 15.87
CA THR A 260 -10.65 -4.79 14.88
C THR A 260 -12.17 -4.82 14.88
N TYR A 261 -12.77 -5.01 13.71
CA TYR A 261 -14.19 -5.24 13.59
C TYR A 261 -14.52 -6.73 13.64
N ASP A 262 -15.65 -7.07 14.24
CA ASP A 262 -16.25 -8.39 14.06
C ASP A 262 -16.87 -8.54 12.66
N VAL A 263 -17.28 -9.76 12.30
CA VAL A 263 -17.78 -10.07 10.94
C VAL A 263 -19.00 -9.22 10.55
N GLU A 264 -19.86 -8.85 11.50
CA GLU A 264 -21.07 -8.08 11.19
C GLU A 264 -20.74 -6.58 11.08
N GLN A 265 -19.89 -6.07 11.98
CA GLN A 265 -19.33 -4.72 11.91
C GLN A 265 -18.54 -4.50 10.61
N GLU A 266 -17.76 -5.50 10.17
CA GLU A 266 -17.04 -5.44 8.89
C GLU A 266 -18.01 -5.30 7.71
N LYS A 267 -19.08 -6.10 7.66
CA LYS A 267 -20.10 -5.98 6.59
C LYS A 267 -20.75 -4.61 6.55
N GLN A 268 -21.08 -4.04 7.70
CA GLN A 268 -21.67 -2.70 7.77
C GLN A 268 -20.67 -1.63 7.32
N MET A 269 -19.42 -1.76 7.74
CA MET A 269 -18.34 -0.88 7.30
C MET A 269 -18.09 -1.01 5.79
N GLU A 270 -18.19 -2.20 5.22
CA GLU A 270 -18.09 -2.38 3.76
C GLU A 270 -19.25 -1.71 3.01
N LYS A 271 -20.49 -1.83 3.51
CA LYS A 271 -21.64 -1.09 2.95
C LYS A 271 -21.40 0.42 2.99
N TYR A 272 -20.88 0.92 4.12
CA TYR A 272 -20.52 2.33 4.30
C TYR A 272 -19.43 2.79 3.31
N ILE A 273 -18.33 2.04 3.19
CA ILE A 273 -17.25 2.30 2.22
C ILE A 273 -17.80 2.34 0.79
N ILE A 274 -18.67 1.40 0.42
CA ILE A 274 -19.30 1.35 -0.90
C ILE A 274 -20.17 2.59 -1.13
N ALA A 275 -20.96 2.99 -0.13
CA ALA A 275 -21.80 4.18 -0.20
C ALA A 275 -20.99 5.47 -0.38
N LEU A 276 -19.89 5.64 0.38
CA LEU A 276 -18.98 6.76 0.25
C LEU A 276 -18.33 6.83 -1.14
N ARG A 277 -17.83 5.70 -1.66
CA ARG A 277 -17.26 5.62 -3.01
C ARG A 277 -18.29 5.97 -4.08
N LYS A 278 -19.54 5.53 -3.93
CA LYS A 278 -20.64 5.89 -4.83
C LYS A 278 -20.91 7.40 -4.80
N ARG A 279 -20.91 8.03 -3.62
CA ARG A 279 -21.06 9.49 -3.49
C ARG A 279 -19.92 10.24 -4.18
N ARG A 280 -18.67 9.84 -3.93
CA ARG A 280 -17.49 10.46 -4.54
C ARG A 280 -17.51 10.39 -6.07
N ARG A 281 -17.87 9.24 -6.63
CA ARG A 281 -18.05 9.08 -8.09
C ARG A 281 -19.17 9.94 -8.65
N ARG A 282 -20.28 10.11 -7.92
CA ARG A 282 -21.37 11.01 -8.33
C ARG A 282 -20.90 12.46 -8.33
N SER A 283 -20.19 12.90 -7.29
CA SER A 283 -19.62 14.24 -7.25
C SER A 283 -18.60 14.48 -8.35
N GLU A 284 -17.67 13.54 -8.61
CA GLU A 284 -16.70 13.65 -9.72
C GLU A 284 -17.38 13.74 -11.09
N LYS A 285 -18.47 12.98 -11.28
CA LYS A 285 -19.29 13.04 -12.50
C LYS A 285 -20.04 14.36 -12.62
N ILE A 286 -20.50 14.93 -11.51
CA ILE A 286 -21.13 16.27 -11.46
C ILE A 286 -20.09 17.36 -11.76
N THR A 287 -18.85 17.24 -11.30
CA THR A 287 -17.78 18.20 -11.64
C THR A 287 -17.39 18.13 -13.12
N GLU A 288 -17.36 16.94 -13.73
CA GLU A 288 -17.19 16.78 -15.19
C GLU A 288 -18.37 17.35 -15.99
N ILE A 289 -19.60 17.25 -15.46
CA ILE A 289 -20.81 17.81 -16.09
C ILE A 289 -20.91 19.33 -15.90
N HIS A 290 -20.49 19.89 -14.75
CA HIS A 290 -20.52 21.33 -14.50
C HIS A 290 -19.49 22.13 -15.31
N SER A 291 -18.49 21.49 -15.92
CA SER A 291 -17.66 22.08 -16.99
C SER A 291 -18.37 22.15 -18.36
N SER A 292 -19.60 21.65 -18.47
CA SER A 292 -20.43 21.70 -19.68
C SER A 292 -21.92 21.85 -19.30
N GLU A 293 -22.31 23.08 -18.99
CA GLU A 293 -23.69 23.59 -18.86
C GLU A 293 -24.63 23.03 -17.77
N SER A 294 -25.40 23.98 -17.23
CA SER A 294 -26.27 23.93 -16.07
C SER A 294 -27.53 23.08 -16.25
N SER A 295 -27.83 22.23 -15.26
CA SER A 295 -29.18 22.02 -14.69
C SER A 295 -29.08 21.01 -13.53
N ILE A 296 -29.50 21.42 -12.33
CA ILE A 296 -29.53 20.58 -11.12
C ILE A 296 -30.85 19.79 -11.09
N PRO A 297 -30.82 18.47 -10.88
CA PRO A 297 -31.92 17.77 -10.23
C PRO A 297 -31.53 17.42 -8.79
N ASP A 298 -32.38 17.87 -7.88
CA ASP A 298 -32.35 17.59 -6.45
C ASP A 298 -32.80 16.14 -6.19
N LEU A 299 -32.02 15.35 -5.44
CA LEU A 299 -32.41 14.02 -4.94
C LEU A 299 -31.43 13.58 -3.84
N ASN A 300 -31.71 14.01 -2.61
CA ASN A 300 -31.24 13.36 -1.39
C ASN A 300 -32.36 12.50 -0.81
N SER A 301 -32.10 11.21 -0.59
CA SER A 301 -32.56 10.49 0.61
C SER A 301 -31.94 9.09 0.66
N VAL A 302 -30.69 9.02 1.11
CA VAL A 302 -30.18 7.85 1.83
C VAL A 302 -29.45 8.43 3.05
N TYR A 303 -29.94 8.12 4.25
CA TYR A 303 -29.25 8.48 5.49
C TYR A 303 -27.91 7.75 5.51
N ILE A 304 -26.81 8.51 5.47
CA ILE A 304 -25.45 7.98 5.56
C ILE A 304 -24.83 8.61 6.80
N PRO A 305 -24.43 7.81 7.79
CA PRO A 305 -23.85 8.30 9.03
C PRO A 305 -22.61 9.18 8.76
N SER A 306 -22.47 10.25 9.53
CA SER A 306 -21.41 11.25 9.34
C SER A 306 -20.01 10.80 9.76
N SER A 307 -19.89 9.62 10.39
CA SER A 307 -18.62 9.06 10.87
C SER A 307 -18.71 7.52 10.95
N PRO A 308 -17.60 6.78 10.76
CA PRO A 308 -17.55 5.33 10.93
C PRO A 308 -18.09 4.85 12.29
N VAL A 309 -17.84 5.62 13.36
CA VAL A 309 -18.29 5.29 14.71
C VAL A 309 -19.82 5.43 14.86
N ARG A 310 -20.41 6.42 14.18
CA ARG A 310 -21.87 6.60 14.14
C ARG A 310 -22.56 5.50 13.34
N ALA A 311 -21.93 5.02 12.26
CA ALA A 311 -22.47 3.92 11.47
C ALA A 311 -22.63 2.62 12.27
N ILE A 312 -21.83 2.44 13.33
CA ILE A 312 -21.90 1.28 14.22
C ILE A 312 -22.89 1.52 15.36
N LYS A 313 -22.92 2.73 15.95
CA LYS A 313 -23.88 3.09 17.00
C LYS A 313 -25.34 3.04 16.54
N ASP A 314 -25.61 3.45 15.30
CA ASP A 314 -26.98 3.44 14.75
C ASP A 314 -27.53 2.00 14.62
N VAL A 315 -26.68 0.95 14.63
CA VAL A 315 -27.09 -0.46 14.60
C VAL A 315 -27.40 -1.01 16.00
N THR A 316 -26.61 -0.63 17.02
CA THR A 316 -26.86 -1.10 18.40
C THR A 316 -28.20 -0.60 18.94
N ASP A 317 -28.63 0.60 18.53
CA ASP A 317 -29.92 1.17 18.91
C ASP A 317 -31.10 0.57 18.11
N LEU A 318 -30.86 -0.01 16.93
CA LEU A 318 -31.87 -0.70 16.12
C LEU A 318 -32.11 -2.16 16.54
N THR A 319 -31.22 -2.74 17.36
CA THR A 319 -31.39 -4.09 17.92
C THR A 319 -32.01 -4.11 19.32
N CYS A 320 -32.33 -2.93 19.89
CA CYS A 320 -33.12 -2.78 21.11
C CYS A 320 -34.42 -2.02 20.81
N SER A 321 -35.35 -2.67 20.11
CA SER A 321 -36.78 -2.34 20.11
C SER A 321 -37.59 -3.60 19.80
#